data_AF-A0A9D9M804-F1
#
_entry.id   AF-A0A9D9M804-F1
#
_cell.length_a   1.000
_cell.length_b   1.000
_cell.length_c   1.000
_cell.angle_alpha   90.00
_cell.angle_beta   90.00
_cell.angle_gamma   90.00
#
_symmetry.space_group_name_H-M   'P 1'
#
loop_
_entity.id
_entity.type
_entity.pdbx_description
1 polymer ?
#
loop_
_entity_poly.entity_id
_entity_poly.type
_entity_poly.pdbx_seq_one_letter_code
_entity_poly.pdbx_strand_id
1 'polypeptide(L)'
;MIMKTGFTLIELLVVVLIIGILAAVALPQYQKAVAKSKMAAVKPLLKSVKDAEEIYFESHGEYTSDLTELDVQVPEDASYIYVWSDNDSSVVGADLFDVTGGGYEIYLANSARQPGSFYCWASEDSIADAVCKSEGTLDEALTDYYGSNNYLISGTAYSAPHDPCDDLPPKSGCGCWNGEYMC
;
A
#
# COMPACT_ATOMS: atom_id res chain seq x y z
N MET A 1 -4.29 -64.33 9.38
CA MET A 1 -3.09 -63.91 10.11
C MET A 1 -2.57 -62.66 9.42
N ILE A 2 -2.71 -61.49 10.03
CA ILE A 2 -2.23 -60.22 9.46
C ILE A 2 -1.02 -59.81 10.30
N MET A 3 0.16 -59.78 9.70
CA MET A 3 1.35 -59.24 10.35
C MET A 3 1.13 -57.73 10.55
N LYS A 4 1.10 -57.26 11.79
CA LYS A 4 1.13 -55.82 12.08
C LYS A 4 2.56 -55.33 11.84
N THR A 5 2.81 -54.71 10.70
CA THR A 5 4.00 -53.89 10.46
C THR A 5 3.86 -52.61 11.28
N GLY A 6 4.57 -52.53 12.40
CA GLY A 6 4.60 -51.35 13.26
C GLY A 6 5.57 -50.31 12.70
N PHE A 7 5.11 -49.06 12.55
CA PHE A 7 5.96 -47.90 12.30
C PHE A 7 6.92 -47.70 13.48
N THR A 8 8.18 -47.36 13.21
CA THR A 8 9.13 -47.06 14.29
C THR A 8 8.92 -45.62 14.78
N LEU A 9 9.09 -45.40 16.10
CA LEU A 9 9.01 -44.04 16.67
C LEU A 9 10.09 -43.12 16.09
N ILE A 10 11.24 -43.67 15.71
CA ILE A 10 12.34 -42.90 15.11
C ILE A 10 12.02 -42.46 13.67
N GLU A 11 11.33 -43.27 12.87
CA GLU A 11 10.87 -42.86 11.53
C GLU A 11 9.92 -41.67 11.62
N LEU A 12 8.98 -41.72 12.56
CA LEU A 12 8.03 -40.63 12.74
C LEU A 12 8.72 -39.34 13.24
N LEU A 13 9.72 -39.47 14.10
CA LEU A 13 10.49 -38.33 14.61
C LEU A 13 11.26 -37.60 13.50
N VAL A 14 11.95 -38.34 12.62
CA VAL A 14 12.69 -37.73 11.50
C VAL A 14 11.74 -37.06 10.50
N VAL A 15 10.57 -37.65 10.25
CA VAL A 15 9.57 -37.05 9.35
C VAL A 15 9.04 -35.72 9.90
N VAL A 16 8.67 -35.65 11.18
CA VAL A 16 8.20 -34.42 11.80
C VAL A 16 9.30 -33.36 11.83
N LEU A 17 10.55 -33.76 12.06
CA LEU A 17 11.70 -32.86 12.01
C LEU A 17 11.86 -32.24 10.62
N ILE A 18 11.79 -33.04 9.56
CA ILE A 18 11.90 -32.54 8.17
C ILE A 18 10.73 -31.61 7.84
N ILE A 19 9.48 -31.99 8.18
CA ILE A 19 8.30 -31.15 7.96
C ILE A 19 8.42 -29.82 8.72
N GLY A 20 8.95 -29.84 9.95
CA GLY A 20 9.17 -28.64 10.74
C GLY A 20 10.13 -27.64 10.08
N ILE A 21 11.24 -28.13 9.51
CA ILE A 21 12.21 -27.29 8.80
C ILE A 21 11.59 -26.70 7.53
N LEU A 22 10.87 -27.52 6.74
CA LEU A 22 10.22 -27.05 5.53
C LEU A 22 9.14 -26.00 5.83
N ALA A 23 8.33 -26.21 6.87
CA ALA A 23 7.28 -25.28 7.27
C ALA A 23 7.84 -23.91 7.70
N ALA A 24 8.97 -23.90 8.43
CA ALA A 24 9.59 -22.67 8.90
C ALA A 24 10.03 -21.74 7.76
N VAL A 25 10.50 -22.29 6.64
CA VAL A 25 10.92 -21.51 5.46
C VAL A 25 9.74 -21.19 4.54
N ALA A 26 8.81 -22.13 4.37
CA ALA A 26 7.71 -22.00 3.43
C ALA A 26 6.64 -21.00 3.87
N LEU A 27 6.33 -20.93 5.17
CA LEU A 27 5.25 -20.08 5.68
C LEU A 27 5.43 -18.57 5.39
N PRO A 28 6.58 -17.91 5.68
CA PRO A 28 6.74 -16.50 5.38
C PRO A 28 6.72 -16.19 3.87
N GLN A 29 7.21 -17.13 3.04
CA GLN A 29 7.14 -16.99 1.58
C GLN A 29 5.70 -17.09 1.07
N TYR A 30 4.92 -18.02 1.63
CA TYR A 30 3.51 -18.17 1.31
C TYR A 30 2.71 -16.91 1.69
N GLN A 31 2.95 -16.34 2.88
CA GLN A 31 2.29 -15.10 3.32
C GLN A 31 2.58 -13.93 2.36
N LYS A 32 3.83 -13.75 1.93
CA LYS A 32 4.19 -12.75 0.91
C LYS A 32 3.46 -12.96 -0.41
N ALA A 33 3.37 -14.21 -0.87
CA ALA A 33 2.69 -14.54 -2.12
C ALA A 33 1.18 -14.24 -2.05
N VAL A 34 0.54 -14.55 -0.92
CA VAL A 34 -0.87 -14.23 -0.67
C VAL A 34 -1.09 -12.72 -0.56
N ALA A 35 -0.20 -11.98 0.10
CA ALA A 35 -0.28 -10.53 0.13
C ALA A 35 -0.22 -9.95 -1.29
N LYS A 36 0.78 -10.33 -2.09
CA LYS A 36 0.90 -9.90 -3.49
C LYS A 36 -0.33 -10.21 -4.34
N SER A 37 -0.95 -11.39 -4.17
CA SER A 37 -2.15 -11.74 -4.92
C SER A 37 -3.35 -10.87 -4.53
N LYS A 38 -3.52 -10.54 -3.24
CA LYS A 38 -4.52 -9.56 -2.79
C LYS A 38 -4.26 -8.18 -3.41
N MET A 39 -3.01 -7.71 -3.42
CA MET A 39 -2.67 -6.43 -4.08
C MET A 39 -3.11 -6.41 -5.55
N ALA A 40 -2.78 -7.49 -6.28
CA ALA A 40 -3.09 -7.59 -7.70
C ALA A 40 -4.60 -7.65 -7.97
N ALA A 41 -5.38 -8.24 -7.06
CA ALA A 41 -6.83 -8.32 -7.16
C ALA A 41 -7.51 -6.95 -6.97
N VAL A 42 -6.96 -6.10 -6.10
CA VAL A 42 -7.59 -4.82 -5.71
C VAL A 42 -7.19 -3.66 -6.63
N LYS A 43 -5.97 -3.66 -7.18
CA LYS A 43 -5.51 -2.65 -8.16
C LYS A 43 -6.52 -2.28 -9.26
N PRO A 44 -7.15 -3.23 -10.00
CA PRO A 44 -8.12 -2.88 -11.03
C PRO A 44 -9.38 -2.24 -10.46
N LEU A 45 -9.81 -2.65 -9.26
CA LEU A 45 -11.00 -2.09 -8.61
C LEU A 45 -10.76 -0.64 -8.18
N LEU A 46 -9.61 -0.33 -7.58
CA LEU A 46 -9.23 1.06 -7.25
C LEU A 46 -9.18 1.94 -8.50
N LYS A 47 -8.70 1.40 -9.63
CA LYS A 47 -8.70 2.11 -10.90
C LYS A 47 -10.11 2.42 -11.37
N SER A 48 -11.03 1.45 -11.32
CA SER A 48 -12.43 1.68 -11.70
C SER A 48 -13.11 2.75 -10.85
N VAL A 49 -12.82 2.78 -9.54
CA VAL A 49 -13.36 3.83 -8.65
C VAL A 49 -12.73 5.19 -8.98
N LYS A 50 -11.41 5.28 -9.20
CA LYS A 50 -10.76 6.53 -9.64
C LYS A 50 -11.31 7.04 -10.98
N ASP A 51 -11.54 6.16 -11.95
CA ASP A 51 -12.13 6.54 -13.22
C ASP A 51 -13.58 7.07 -13.02
N ALA A 52 -14.34 6.51 -12.07
CA ALA A 52 -15.66 7.03 -11.69
C ALA A 52 -15.58 8.40 -10.97
N GLU A 53 -14.61 8.59 -10.09
CA GLU A 53 -14.31 9.88 -9.44
C GLU A 53 -13.99 10.97 -10.47
N GLU A 54 -13.23 10.65 -11.53
CA GLU A 54 -12.95 11.62 -12.60
C GLU A 54 -14.21 12.03 -13.37
N ILE A 55 -15.11 11.08 -13.66
CA ILE A 55 -16.40 11.38 -14.29
C ILE A 55 -17.28 12.23 -13.37
N TYR A 56 -17.26 11.96 -12.06
CA TYR A 56 -17.99 12.76 -11.07
C TYR A 56 -17.46 14.20 -11.03
N PHE A 57 -16.14 14.36 -11.00
CA PHE A 57 -15.48 15.67 -11.04
C PHE A 57 -15.82 16.46 -12.30
N GLU A 58 -15.90 15.82 -13.48
CA GLU A 58 -16.29 16.50 -14.72
C GLU A 58 -17.71 17.10 -14.67
N SER A 59 -18.61 16.52 -13.87
CA SER A 59 -20.01 16.95 -13.76
C SER A 59 -20.28 17.90 -12.60
N HIS A 60 -19.56 17.77 -11.48
CA HIS A 60 -19.78 18.54 -10.25
C HIS A 60 -18.69 19.57 -9.97
N GLY A 61 -17.51 19.43 -10.58
CA GLY A 61 -16.35 20.28 -10.34
C GLY A 61 -15.62 20.00 -9.02
N GLU A 62 -15.98 18.91 -8.33
CA GLU A 62 -15.36 18.43 -7.10
C GLU A 62 -15.41 16.90 -7.05
N TYR A 63 -14.50 16.29 -6.29
CA TYR A 63 -14.48 14.85 -6.02
C TYR A 63 -15.39 14.50 -4.83
N THR A 64 -15.93 13.29 -4.79
CA THR A 64 -16.79 12.85 -3.68
C THR A 64 -16.04 11.91 -2.73
N SER A 65 -16.48 11.89 -1.48
CA SER A 65 -16.01 10.92 -0.48
C SER A 65 -17.05 9.81 -0.26
N ASP A 66 -18.20 9.90 -0.94
CA ASP A 66 -19.27 8.92 -0.86
C ASP A 66 -19.24 7.99 -2.08
N LEU A 67 -18.81 6.75 -1.84
CA LEU A 67 -18.81 5.68 -2.84
C LEU A 67 -20.17 5.43 -3.48
N THR A 68 -21.28 5.78 -2.81
CA THR A 68 -22.64 5.59 -3.34
C THR A 68 -23.04 6.61 -4.39
N GLU A 69 -22.32 7.73 -4.49
CA GLU A 69 -22.50 8.75 -5.52
C GLU A 69 -21.77 8.38 -6.83
N LEU A 70 -20.89 7.37 -6.77
CA LEU A 70 -20.15 6.86 -7.91
C LEU A 70 -20.88 5.68 -8.57
N ASP A 71 -20.93 5.68 -9.91
CA ASP A 71 -21.46 4.57 -10.70
C ASP A 71 -20.43 3.43 -10.83
N VAL A 72 -20.06 2.83 -9.70
CA VAL A 72 -19.06 1.74 -9.63
C VAL A 72 -19.60 0.55 -8.86
N GLN A 73 -19.35 -0.65 -9.40
CA GLN A 73 -19.73 -1.90 -8.76
C GLN A 73 -18.59 -2.37 -7.85
N VAL A 74 -18.70 -2.03 -6.58
CA VAL A 74 -17.82 -2.57 -5.53
C VAL A 74 -18.48 -3.83 -4.95
N PRO A 75 -17.75 -4.96 -4.82
CA PRO A 75 -18.28 -6.16 -4.18
C PRO A 75 -18.76 -5.87 -2.75
N GLU A 76 -19.90 -6.43 -2.33
CA GLU A 76 -20.47 -6.20 -0.98
C GLU A 76 -19.53 -6.65 0.15
N ASP A 77 -18.62 -7.58 -0.13
CA ASP A 77 -17.58 -8.05 0.79
C ASP A 77 -16.31 -7.17 0.77
N ALA A 78 -16.26 -6.13 -0.06
CA ALA A 78 -15.14 -5.20 -0.15
C ALA A 78 -15.23 -4.02 0.82
N SER A 79 -15.61 -4.30 2.07
CA SER A 79 -15.61 -3.33 3.19
C SER A 79 -14.23 -2.75 3.52
N TYR A 80 -13.20 -3.14 2.77
CA TYR A 80 -11.84 -2.67 2.88
C TYR A 80 -11.54 -1.49 1.95
N ILE A 81 -12.43 -1.14 1.02
CA ILE A 81 -12.23 0.01 0.10
C ILE A 81 -12.79 1.28 0.71
N TYR A 82 -12.04 2.38 0.58
CA TYR A 82 -12.45 3.71 1.00
C TYR A 82 -12.07 4.76 -0.05
N VAL A 83 -12.74 5.90 0.03
CA VAL A 83 -12.42 7.10 -0.72
C VAL A 83 -12.26 8.25 0.27
N TRP A 84 -11.22 9.04 0.07
CA TRP A 84 -11.03 10.31 0.74
C TRP A 84 -10.84 11.37 -0.33
N SER A 85 -11.59 12.46 -0.24
CA SER A 85 -11.49 13.55 -1.22
C SER A 85 -11.53 14.92 -0.57
N ASP A 86 -10.90 15.85 -1.26
CA ASP A 86 -11.09 17.30 -1.15
C ASP A 86 -11.53 17.82 -2.54
N ASN A 87 -11.83 19.11 -2.66
CA ASN A 87 -12.34 19.70 -3.91
C ASN A 87 -11.48 19.37 -5.16
N ASP A 88 -10.15 19.34 -5.04
CA ASP A 88 -9.23 19.14 -6.18
C ASP A 88 -8.37 17.86 -6.09
N SER A 89 -8.61 17.01 -5.08
CA SER A 89 -7.87 15.77 -4.91
C SER A 89 -8.73 14.63 -4.41
N SER A 90 -8.49 13.44 -4.94
CA SER A 90 -9.12 12.21 -4.50
C SER A 90 -8.06 11.15 -4.22
N VAL A 91 -8.23 10.40 -3.14
CA VAL A 91 -7.46 9.23 -2.78
C VAL A 91 -8.43 8.08 -2.67
N VAL A 92 -8.23 7.06 -3.49
CA VAL A 92 -9.02 5.83 -3.46
C VAL A 92 -8.12 4.71 -3.01
N GLY A 93 -8.48 4.02 -1.93
CA GLY A 93 -7.60 2.98 -1.40
C GLY A 93 -8.31 1.82 -0.76
N ALA A 94 -7.48 0.89 -0.31
CA ALA A 94 -7.90 -0.38 0.23
C ALA A 94 -7.01 -0.84 1.39
N ASP A 95 -7.65 -1.12 2.52
CA ASP A 95 -7.03 -1.66 3.72
C ASP A 95 -6.90 -3.19 3.65
N LEU A 96 -5.69 -3.68 3.49
CA LEU A 96 -5.41 -5.10 3.36
C LEU A 96 -4.70 -5.62 4.61
N PHE A 97 -5.27 -6.67 5.20
CA PHE A 97 -4.70 -7.30 6.39
C PHE A 97 -3.94 -8.58 6.04
N ASP A 98 -2.73 -8.71 6.59
CA ASP A 98 -2.01 -9.98 6.64
C ASP A 98 -2.47 -10.83 7.84
N VAL A 99 -2.22 -12.14 7.75
CA VAL A 99 -2.57 -13.16 8.76
C VAL A 99 -1.86 -12.89 10.11
N THR A 100 -0.78 -12.10 10.10
CA THR A 100 -0.04 -11.69 11.29
C THR A 100 -0.64 -10.49 12.02
N GLY A 101 -1.69 -9.85 11.47
CA GLY A 101 -2.29 -8.62 11.98
C GLY A 101 -1.59 -7.33 11.52
N GLY A 102 -0.50 -7.44 10.74
CA GLY A 102 0.07 -6.29 10.03
C GLY A 102 -0.84 -5.88 8.88
N GLY A 103 -1.34 -4.65 8.92
CA GLY A 103 -2.09 -4.03 7.83
C GLY A 103 -1.15 -3.37 6.82
N TYR A 104 -1.56 -3.37 5.56
CA TYR A 104 -0.99 -2.52 4.53
C TYR A 104 -2.10 -1.95 3.67
N GLU A 105 -1.84 -0.78 3.14
CA GLU A 105 -2.77 0.01 2.38
C GLU A 105 -2.25 0.12 0.95
N ILE A 106 -3.14 -0.09 -0.02
CA ILE A 106 -2.86 0.29 -1.40
C ILE A 106 -3.83 1.40 -1.73
N TYR A 107 -3.29 2.51 -2.21
CA TYR A 107 -4.10 3.63 -2.59
C TYR A 107 -3.64 4.23 -3.92
N LEU A 108 -4.59 4.87 -4.59
CA LEU A 108 -4.42 5.59 -5.82
C LEU A 108 -4.72 7.05 -5.49
N ALA A 109 -3.68 7.88 -5.51
CA ALA A 109 -3.80 9.31 -5.34
C ALA A 109 -4.01 9.98 -6.69
N ASN A 110 -5.01 10.86 -6.75
CA ASN A 110 -5.31 11.68 -7.90
C ASN A 110 -5.36 13.15 -7.48
N SER A 111 -4.28 13.87 -7.75
CA SER A 111 -4.17 15.30 -7.48
C SER A 111 -3.23 15.96 -8.49
N ALA A 112 -3.16 17.28 -8.52
CA ALA A 112 -2.16 17.99 -9.32
C ALA A 112 -0.71 17.61 -8.95
N ARG A 113 -0.46 17.17 -7.70
CA ARG A 113 0.87 16.75 -7.23
C ARG A 113 1.20 15.29 -7.53
N GLN A 114 0.17 14.46 -7.68
CA GLN A 114 0.25 13.03 -7.94
C GLN A 114 -0.90 12.62 -8.88
N PRO A 115 -0.77 12.83 -10.20
CA PRO A 115 -1.83 12.50 -11.15
C PRO A 115 -1.90 10.98 -11.35
N GLY A 116 -2.89 10.34 -10.71
CA GLY A 116 -3.19 8.92 -10.89
C GLY A 116 -2.06 7.98 -10.44
N SER A 117 -1.36 8.31 -9.36
CA SER A 117 -0.23 7.54 -8.86
C SER A 117 -0.68 6.47 -7.87
N PHE A 118 -0.16 5.26 -8.05
CA PHE A 118 -0.38 4.12 -7.15
C PHE A 118 0.72 4.02 -6.11
N TYR A 119 0.31 3.91 -4.86
CA TYR A 119 1.18 3.78 -3.71
C TYR A 119 0.84 2.55 -2.87
N CYS A 120 1.83 2.13 -2.11
CA CYS A 120 1.70 1.12 -1.07
C CYS A 120 2.27 1.69 0.22
N TRP A 121 1.50 1.59 1.29
CA TRP A 121 1.93 1.91 2.64
C TRP A 121 1.79 0.68 3.51
N ALA A 122 2.73 0.46 4.43
CA ALA A 122 2.67 -0.63 5.38
C ALA A 122 3.38 -0.22 6.68
N SER A 123 2.97 -0.83 7.78
CA SER A 123 3.70 -0.68 9.04
C SER A 123 5.13 -1.20 8.91
N GLU A 124 6.09 -0.47 9.47
CA GLU A 124 7.52 -0.84 9.47
C GLU A 124 7.76 -2.26 10.02
N ASP A 125 8.79 -2.92 9.51
CA ASP A 125 9.22 -4.28 9.90
C ASP A 125 8.16 -5.39 9.77
N SER A 126 7.10 -5.16 8.99
CA SER A 126 6.08 -6.17 8.69
C SER A 126 6.37 -6.97 7.43
N ILE A 127 5.73 -8.13 7.27
CA ILE A 127 5.72 -8.88 6.01
C ILE A 127 5.20 -8.00 4.87
N ALA A 128 4.25 -7.12 5.18
CA ALA A 128 3.63 -6.25 4.21
C ALA A 128 4.54 -5.10 3.75
N ASP A 129 5.39 -4.57 4.62
CA ASP A 129 6.46 -3.62 4.26
C ASP A 129 7.45 -4.27 3.28
N ALA A 130 7.85 -5.52 3.53
CA ALA A 130 8.67 -6.28 2.58
C ALA A 130 7.98 -6.50 1.22
N VAL A 131 6.64 -6.53 1.19
CA VAL A 131 5.87 -6.62 -0.05
C VAL A 131 5.83 -5.27 -0.77
N CYS A 132 5.49 -4.17 -0.09
CA CYS A 132 5.50 -2.83 -0.67
C CYS A 132 6.88 -2.48 -1.26
N LYS A 133 7.97 -2.73 -0.52
CA LYS A 133 9.36 -2.56 -0.98
C LYS A 133 9.71 -3.36 -2.24
N SER A 134 9.07 -4.51 -2.43
CA SER A 134 9.32 -5.37 -3.59
C SER A 134 8.52 -4.97 -4.83
N GLU A 135 7.47 -4.17 -4.67
CA GLU A 135 6.56 -3.76 -5.74
C GLU A 135 6.77 -2.30 -6.17
N GLY A 136 7.40 -1.46 -5.34
CA GLY A 136 7.57 -0.04 -5.59
C GLY A 136 8.88 0.55 -5.07
N THR A 137 9.12 1.81 -5.41
CA THR A 137 10.27 2.59 -4.94
C THR A 137 9.84 3.56 -3.85
N LEU A 138 10.69 3.80 -2.85
CA LEU A 138 10.39 4.78 -1.80
C LEU A 138 10.23 6.17 -2.42
N ASP A 139 9.11 6.83 -2.10
CA ASP A 139 8.87 8.23 -2.41
C ASP A 139 9.26 9.06 -1.18
N GLU A 140 10.50 9.55 -1.18
CA GLU A 140 11.07 10.28 -0.04
C GLU A 140 10.30 11.57 0.25
N ALA A 141 9.89 12.30 -0.80
CA ALA A 141 9.12 13.54 -0.65
C ALA A 141 7.76 13.30 0.03
N LEU A 142 7.06 12.23 -0.36
CA LEU A 142 5.80 11.85 0.26
C LEU A 142 6.00 11.33 1.68
N THR A 143 7.07 10.58 1.88
CA THR A 143 7.45 10.01 3.18
C THR A 143 7.76 11.09 4.20
N ASP A 144 8.51 12.13 3.80
CA ASP A 144 8.81 13.28 4.64
C ASP A 144 7.56 14.09 4.98
N TYR A 145 6.63 14.21 4.03
CA TYR A 145 5.39 14.96 4.24
C TYR A 145 4.44 14.28 5.23
N TYR A 146 4.24 12.97 5.11
CA TYR A 146 3.32 12.20 5.97
C TYR A 146 4.00 11.54 7.18
N GLY A 147 5.34 11.57 7.25
CA GLY A 147 6.11 10.90 8.30
C GLY A 147 5.98 9.38 8.28
N SER A 148 5.80 8.79 7.09
CA SER A 148 5.51 7.36 6.91
C SER A 148 6.00 6.87 5.55
N ASN A 149 6.63 5.70 5.50
CA ASN A 149 7.20 5.15 4.27
C ASN A 149 6.11 4.87 3.23
N ASN A 150 6.18 5.57 2.10
CA ASN A 150 5.28 5.37 0.97
C ASN A 150 6.05 4.87 -0.25
N TYR A 151 5.60 3.76 -0.81
CA TYR A 151 6.24 3.12 -1.96
C TYR A 151 5.43 3.39 -3.22
N LEU A 152 5.98 4.16 -4.16
CA LEU A 152 5.41 4.39 -5.48
C LEU A 152 5.50 3.11 -6.31
N ILE A 153 4.35 2.53 -6.65
CA ILE A 153 4.24 1.34 -7.51
C ILE A 153 4.17 1.76 -8.99
N SER A 154 3.42 2.81 -9.30
CA SER A 154 3.20 3.28 -10.66
C SER A 154 2.72 4.73 -10.68
N GLY A 155 2.99 5.47 -11.75
CA GLY A 155 2.65 6.88 -11.88
C GLY A 155 3.87 7.77 -11.62
N THR A 156 3.62 8.97 -11.09
CA THR A 156 4.66 9.95 -10.78
C THR A 156 4.80 10.13 -9.28
N ALA A 157 6.05 10.24 -8.82
CA ALA A 157 6.33 10.56 -7.42
C ALA A 157 5.71 11.91 -7.02
N TYR A 158 5.47 12.08 -5.73
CA TYR A 158 4.92 13.29 -5.16
C TYR A 158 5.81 14.47 -5.48
N SER A 159 5.25 15.46 -6.17
CA SER A 159 5.87 16.78 -6.23
C SER A 159 5.59 17.50 -4.92
N ALA A 160 6.60 17.53 -4.04
CA ALA A 160 6.57 18.43 -2.90
C ALA A 160 6.33 19.87 -3.39
N PRO A 161 5.56 20.69 -2.66
CA PRO A 161 5.47 22.10 -2.97
C PRO A 161 6.90 22.67 -3.00
N HIS A 162 7.28 23.25 -4.14
CA HIS A 162 8.59 23.88 -4.30
C HIS A 162 8.69 25.03 -3.30
N ASP A 163 9.51 24.87 -2.27
CA ASP A 163 9.78 25.96 -1.35
C ASP A 163 10.78 26.91 -2.02
N PRO A 164 10.51 28.22 -2.08
CA PRO A 164 11.44 29.20 -2.67
C PRO A 164 12.87 29.16 -2.10
N CYS A 165 13.03 28.59 -0.89
CA CYS A 165 14.33 28.37 -0.27
C CYS A 165 15.18 27.27 -0.94
N ASP A 166 14.57 26.35 -1.68
CA ASP A 166 15.26 25.22 -2.35
C ASP A 166 16.14 25.71 -3.52
N ASP A 167 15.78 26.84 -4.13
CA ASP A 167 16.58 27.52 -5.17
C ASP A 167 17.75 28.34 -4.59
N LEU A 168 17.80 28.51 -3.27
CA LEU A 168 18.78 29.33 -2.58
C LEU A 168 19.86 28.46 -1.92
N PRO A 169 21.12 28.95 -1.82
CA PRO A 169 22.18 28.21 -1.14
C PRO A 169 21.80 27.94 0.33
N PRO A 170 22.07 26.73 0.85
CA PRO A 170 21.64 26.31 2.18
C PRO A 170 22.26 27.19 3.27
N LYS A 171 21.44 27.63 4.24
CA LYS A 171 21.89 28.39 5.41
C LYS A 171 21.93 27.51 6.65
N SER A 172 23.11 27.35 7.23
CA SER A 172 23.31 26.58 8.47
C SER A 172 22.55 27.22 9.64
N GLY A 173 21.70 26.44 10.30
CA GLY A 173 20.96 26.87 11.49
C GLY A 173 19.63 27.60 11.21
N CYS A 174 19.13 27.55 9.98
CA CYS A 174 17.87 28.17 9.57
C CYS A 174 16.91 27.13 9.00
N GLY A 175 15.61 27.23 9.31
CA GLY A 175 14.55 26.51 8.61
C GLY A 175 13.91 27.36 7.51
N CYS A 176 13.21 26.77 6.54
CA CYS A 176 12.40 27.55 5.58
C CYS A 176 10.98 27.73 6.13
N TRP A 177 10.43 28.93 6.01
CA TRP A 177 9.04 29.23 6.40
C TRP A 177 8.47 30.29 5.45
N ASN A 178 7.34 29.98 4.79
CA ASN A 178 6.73 30.85 3.76
C ASN A 178 7.71 31.33 2.68
N GLY A 179 8.67 30.50 2.27
CA GLY A 179 9.65 30.83 1.24
C GLY A 179 10.81 31.72 1.68
N GLU A 180 11.00 31.96 2.98
CA GLU A 180 12.17 32.64 3.52
C GLU A 180 12.89 31.77 4.58
N TYR A 181 14.23 31.90 4.64
CA TYR A 181 15.00 31.26 5.72
C TYR A 181 14.75 31.98 7.04
N MET A 182 14.19 31.27 8.01
CA MET A 182 14.07 31.70 9.40
C MET A 182 15.20 31.09 10.23
N CYS A 183 16.06 31.97 10.74
CA CYS A 183 17.05 31.75 11.79
C CYS A 183 16.75 32.77 12.90
#